data_AF-A0A2E6EJG4-F1
#
_entry.id   AF-A0A2E6EJG4-F1
#
_cell.length_a   1.000
_cell.length_b   1.000
_cell.length_c   1.000
_cell.angle_alpha   90.00
_cell.angle_beta   90.00
_cell.angle_gamma   90.00
#
_symmetry.space_group_name_H-M   'P 1'
#
loop_
_entity.id
_entity.type
_entity.pdbx_description
1 polymer ?
#
loop_
_entity_poly.entity_id
_entity_poly.type
_entity_poly.pdbx_seq_one_letter_code
_entity_poly.pdbx_strand_id
1 'polypeptide(L)'
;MPPPPSVTESCASGADEDADGLVDCDDSDCVTAPNCIAGTCVAGAGLVAGGFDSYDNEGVGSTDAIDAWSCAPGVDESGPEYVYVYTAAADGQATVTLSMQPDELIELLTGPLDDLDLFILDASLGCGSSACVASGVTSGNDTVSWNVTAGSIWYVVVDGFEGDTSDYTITLNHLAPSAPPVVLTEVCGSGADEDGDGLVDCDDSDCATAVQCQLPSTCNAVWSLSCGESDSWSNDGVGSTQAISSYSCSGWNASGPEYTYEFIASASGNVDVTLSGLNGVDLDLFVLDGSSGVCNESNCSDFGNNSVSFSAVAGETYFLVVDGFAGATGSYDIEVSCN
;
A
#
# COMPACT_ATOMS: atom_id res chain seq x y z
N MET A 1 -29.61 -62.94 -34.54
CA MET A 1 -30.03 -62.17 -33.35
C MET A 1 -30.82 -60.99 -33.85
N PRO A 2 -31.97 -60.65 -33.26
CA PRO A 2 -32.55 -59.33 -33.45
C PRO A 2 -31.51 -58.28 -32.99
N PRO A 3 -31.39 -57.13 -33.68
CA PRO A 3 -30.54 -56.05 -33.20
C PRO A 3 -30.99 -55.66 -31.78
N PRO A 4 -30.06 -55.31 -30.88
CA PRO A 4 -30.43 -54.80 -29.56
C PRO A 4 -31.37 -53.60 -29.74
N PRO A 5 -32.33 -53.39 -28.82
CA PRO A 5 -33.16 -52.20 -28.84
C PRO A 5 -32.24 -50.98 -28.86
N SER A 6 -32.49 -50.02 -29.76
CA SER A 6 -31.80 -48.72 -29.78
C SER A 6 -32.20 -47.98 -28.51
N VAL A 7 -31.41 -48.18 -27.45
CA VAL A 7 -31.42 -47.31 -26.29
C VAL A 7 -30.78 -46.01 -26.77
N THR A 8 -31.41 -44.88 -26.45
CA THR A 8 -30.88 -43.56 -26.83
C THR A 8 -29.85 -43.18 -25.77
N GLU A 9 -28.65 -42.83 -26.21
CA GLU A 9 -27.58 -42.35 -25.34
C GLU A 9 -28.02 -41.08 -24.60
N SER A 10 -27.75 -41.05 -23.29
CA SER A 10 -27.92 -39.88 -22.45
C SER A 10 -26.58 -39.17 -22.38
N CYS A 11 -26.44 -38.12 -23.19
CA CYS A 11 -25.19 -37.44 -23.51
C CYS A 11 -24.45 -36.72 -22.36
N ALA A 12 -24.74 -37.02 -21.10
CA ALA A 12 -24.09 -36.45 -19.92
C ALA A 12 -24.20 -37.37 -18.68
N SER A 13 -24.29 -38.68 -18.86
CA SER A 13 -24.40 -39.64 -17.75
C SER A 13 -23.06 -40.18 -17.26
N GLY A 14 -22.01 -40.10 -18.10
CA GLY A 14 -20.77 -40.85 -17.93
C GLY A 14 -20.95 -42.37 -18.10
N ALA A 15 -21.97 -42.82 -18.83
CA ALA A 15 -22.28 -44.24 -18.99
C ALA A 15 -22.68 -44.57 -20.42
N ASP A 16 -22.03 -45.58 -21.00
CA ASP A 16 -22.35 -46.13 -22.33
C ASP A 16 -23.68 -46.91 -22.25
N GLU A 17 -24.80 -46.24 -22.55
CA GLU A 17 -26.14 -46.80 -22.37
C GLU A 17 -26.59 -47.70 -23.51
N ASP A 18 -26.01 -47.49 -24.69
CA ASP A 18 -26.27 -48.30 -25.88
C ASP A 18 -25.25 -49.43 -26.09
N ALA A 19 -24.17 -49.42 -25.29
CA ALA A 19 -23.10 -50.40 -25.17
C ALA A 19 -22.20 -50.52 -26.43
N ASP A 20 -22.00 -49.43 -27.16
CA ASP A 20 -21.15 -49.38 -28.36
C ASP A 20 -19.67 -49.04 -28.08
N GLY A 21 -19.37 -48.63 -26.85
CA GLY A 21 -18.03 -48.34 -26.35
C GLY A 21 -17.66 -46.86 -26.36
N LEU A 22 -18.59 -45.97 -26.71
CA LEU A 22 -18.46 -44.52 -26.60
C LEU A 22 -19.37 -44.02 -25.46
N VAL A 23 -19.05 -42.87 -24.87
CA VAL A 23 -19.82 -42.27 -23.78
C VAL A 23 -20.05 -40.80 -24.06
N ASP A 24 -21.23 -40.29 -23.69
CA ASP A 24 -21.54 -38.86 -23.68
C ASP A 24 -21.21 -38.15 -25.01
N CYS A 25 -20.34 -37.14 -25.03
CA CYS A 25 -20.07 -36.35 -26.24
C CYS A 25 -19.15 -37.04 -27.26
N ASP A 26 -18.45 -38.10 -26.85
CA ASP A 26 -17.70 -38.97 -27.75
C ASP A 26 -18.64 -39.90 -28.53
N ASP A 27 -19.88 -40.03 -28.07
CA ASP A 27 -20.90 -40.85 -28.71
C ASP A 27 -21.49 -40.16 -29.97
N SER A 28 -21.54 -40.92 -31.05
CA SER A 28 -22.06 -40.46 -32.34
C SER A 28 -23.56 -40.11 -32.34
N ASP A 29 -24.34 -40.61 -31.39
CA ASP A 29 -25.74 -40.27 -31.17
C ASP A 29 -25.91 -38.91 -30.47
N CYS A 30 -24.84 -38.39 -29.85
CA CYS A 30 -24.83 -37.14 -29.09
C CYS A 30 -24.39 -35.93 -29.90
N VAL A 31 -24.02 -36.08 -31.18
CA VAL A 31 -23.55 -34.99 -32.08
C VAL A 31 -24.52 -33.81 -32.28
N THR A 32 -25.78 -33.93 -31.83
CA THR A 32 -26.77 -32.84 -31.84
C THR A 32 -27.28 -32.45 -30.45
N ALA A 33 -26.79 -33.11 -29.41
CA ALA A 33 -27.10 -32.78 -28.04
C ALA A 33 -26.54 -31.38 -27.74
N PRO A 34 -27.32 -30.47 -27.14
CA PRO A 34 -26.88 -29.09 -26.93
C PRO A 34 -25.56 -28.93 -26.17
N ASN A 35 -25.16 -29.91 -25.37
CA ASN A 35 -23.88 -29.97 -24.66
C ASN A 35 -22.72 -30.53 -25.50
N CYS A 36 -23.00 -31.17 -26.64
CA CYS A 36 -22.01 -31.75 -27.55
C CYS A 36 -22.00 -31.05 -28.93
N ILE A 37 -22.71 -29.91 -29.08
CA ILE A 37 -22.62 -29.09 -30.29
C ILE A 37 -21.32 -28.28 -30.22
N ALA A 38 -20.40 -28.62 -31.13
CA ALA A 38 -19.08 -27.99 -31.26
C ALA A 38 -19.11 -26.44 -31.21
N GLY A 39 -18.18 -25.87 -30.43
CA GLY A 39 -17.83 -24.45 -30.45
C GLY A 39 -18.46 -23.57 -29.37
N THR A 40 -19.19 -24.13 -28.40
CA THR A 40 -19.64 -23.39 -27.22
C THR A 40 -19.62 -24.27 -25.98
N CYS A 41 -18.78 -23.94 -25.00
CA CYS A 41 -18.74 -24.63 -23.72
C CYS A 41 -20.00 -24.36 -22.87
N VAL A 42 -20.28 -25.28 -21.95
CA VAL A 42 -21.35 -25.19 -20.96
C VAL A 42 -20.74 -25.28 -19.56
N ALA A 43 -21.02 -24.30 -18.70
CA ALA A 43 -20.51 -24.33 -17.33
C ALA A 43 -21.22 -25.41 -16.50
N GLY A 44 -20.45 -26.38 -15.98
CA GLY A 44 -20.92 -27.47 -15.11
C GLY A 44 -21.07 -27.06 -13.66
N ALA A 45 -20.22 -26.14 -13.17
CA ALA A 45 -20.23 -25.66 -11.79
C ALA A 45 -19.87 -24.17 -11.67
N GLY A 46 -20.06 -23.61 -10.47
CA GLY A 46 -19.71 -22.22 -10.17
C GLY A 46 -18.58 -22.14 -9.14
N LEU A 47 -17.58 -21.29 -9.40
CA LEU A 47 -16.53 -20.96 -8.44
C LEU A 47 -16.84 -19.64 -7.72
N VAL A 48 -16.41 -19.55 -6.47
CA VAL A 48 -16.51 -18.35 -5.64
C VAL A 48 -15.15 -17.97 -5.08
N ALA A 49 -14.95 -16.69 -4.79
CA ALA A 49 -13.72 -16.19 -4.18
C ALA A 49 -13.43 -16.87 -2.84
N GLY A 50 -12.19 -17.37 -2.69
CA GLY A 50 -11.74 -18.17 -1.54
C GLY A 50 -12.27 -19.61 -1.56
N GLY A 51 -12.98 -20.01 -2.62
CA GLY A 51 -13.53 -21.34 -2.80
C GLY A 51 -12.50 -22.32 -3.36
N PHE A 52 -12.85 -23.60 -3.23
CA PHE A 52 -12.15 -24.70 -3.88
C PHE A 52 -13.17 -25.73 -4.37
N ASP A 53 -12.77 -26.53 -5.34
CA ASP A 53 -13.51 -27.72 -5.79
C ASP A 53 -12.54 -28.87 -6.07
N SER A 54 -13.08 -30.08 -6.18
CA SER A 54 -12.35 -31.27 -6.62
C SER A 54 -13.20 -32.02 -7.63
N TYR A 55 -12.66 -32.25 -8.80
CA TYR A 55 -13.40 -32.76 -9.95
C TYR A 55 -12.46 -33.47 -10.93
N ASP A 56 -13.02 -34.02 -12.00
CA ASP A 56 -12.35 -34.73 -13.07
C ASP A 56 -12.73 -34.07 -14.40
N ASN A 57 -11.78 -33.80 -15.30
CA ASN A 57 -12.09 -33.16 -16.58
C ASN A 57 -12.89 -34.05 -17.53
N GLU A 58 -13.09 -35.34 -17.21
CA GLU A 58 -14.07 -36.24 -17.86
C GLU A 58 -15.36 -36.46 -17.05
N GLY A 59 -15.56 -35.73 -15.96
CA GLY A 59 -16.74 -35.85 -15.12
C GLY A 59 -18.05 -35.44 -15.82
N VAL A 60 -19.18 -35.81 -15.20
CA VAL A 60 -20.52 -35.43 -15.67
C VAL A 60 -20.66 -33.93 -15.95
N GLY A 61 -20.88 -33.58 -17.22
CA GLY A 61 -21.03 -32.19 -17.67
C GLY A 61 -19.76 -31.57 -18.24
N SER A 62 -18.66 -32.33 -18.32
CA SER A 62 -17.56 -32.05 -19.23
C SER A 62 -18.01 -32.14 -20.69
N THR A 63 -17.24 -31.48 -21.55
CA THR A 63 -17.37 -31.57 -23.00
C THR A 63 -16.02 -31.97 -23.60
N ASP A 64 -15.99 -32.38 -24.86
CA ASP A 64 -14.76 -32.44 -25.65
C ASP A 64 -15.07 -31.75 -26.98
N ALA A 65 -14.93 -30.42 -26.98
CA ALA A 65 -15.52 -29.57 -28.02
C ALA A 65 -14.56 -28.49 -28.54
N ILE A 66 -13.42 -28.26 -27.90
CA ILE A 66 -12.50 -27.15 -28.12
C ILE A 66 -11.03 -27.59 -27.97
N ASP A 67 -10.50 -28.20 -29.03
CA ASP A 67 -9.11 -28.71 -29.02
C ASP A 67 -8.00 -27.63 -29.12
N ALA A 68 -8.37 -26.35 -29.10
CA ALA A 68 -7.42 -25.25 -29.28
C ALA A 68 -7.92 -23.91 -28.75
N TRP A 69 -7.10 -23.26 -27.91
CA TRP A 69 -7.40 -21.96 -27.30
C TRP A 69 -6.61 -20.79 -27.89
N SER A 70 -7.27 -19.64 -28.11
CA SER A 70 -6.60 -18.49 -28.76
C SER A 70 -5.46 -17.87 -27.95
N CYS A 71 -5.48 -18.09 -26.63
CA CYS A 71 -4.48 -17.64 -25.67
C CYS A 71 -3.28 -18.60 -25.55
N ALA A 72 -3.38 -19.82 -26.08
CA ALA A 72 -2.31 -20.83 -26.12
C ALA A 72 -2.18 -21.47 -27.52
N PRO A 73 -1.82 -20.71 -28.56
CA PRO A 73 -1.83 -21.23 -29.92
C PRO A 73 -0.74 -22.30 -30.12
N GLY A 74 -1.16 -23.47 -30.61
CA GLY A 74 -0.27 -24.57 -30.99
C GLY A 74 0.05 -25.56 -29.86
N VAL A 75 -0.65 -25.46 -28.73
CA VAL A 75 -0.80 -26.55 -27.76
C VAL A 75 -1.95 -27.45 -28.22
N ASP A 76 -1.83 -28.75 -27.98
CA ASP A 76 -2.81 -29.77 -28.36
C ASP A 76 -3.68 -30.07 -27.15
N GLU A 77 -4.89 -29.52 -27.13
CA GLU A 77 -5.82 -29.57 -26.00
C GLU A 77 -6.97 -30.50 -26.35
N SER A 78 -6.66 -31.64 -26.97
CA SER A 78 -7.65 -32.60 -27.47
C SER A 78 -8.27 -33.50 -26.40
N GLY A 79 -8.00 -33.19 -25.12
CA GLY A 79 -8.64 -33.85 -24.01
C GLY A 79 -9.96 -33.18 -23.63
N PRO A 80 -10.73 -33.80 -22.73
CA PRO A 80 -12.01 -33.25 -22.34
C PRO A 80 -11.87 -31.99 -21.48
N GLU A 81 -12.79 -31.04 -21.66
CA GLU A 81 -12.83 -29.79 -20.94
C GLU A 81 -13.98 -29.73 -19.92
N TYR A 82 -13.64 -29.34 -18.69
CA TYR A 82 -14.63 -28.97 -17.69
C TYR A 82 -14.64 -27.46 -17.43
N VAL A 83 -15.83 -26.87 -17.46
CA VAL A 83 -15.98 -25.41 -17.39
C VAL A 83 -16.67 -24.97 -16.11
N TYR A 84 -16.01 -24.11 -15.35
CA TYR A 84 -16.59 -23.37 -14.24
C TYR A 84 -17.03 -21.98 -14.66
N VAL A 85 -18.06 -21.44 -14.00
CA VAL A 85 -18.43 -20.02 -14.09
C VAL A 85 -18.02 -19.28 -12.82
N TYR A 86 -17.42 -18.11 -12.98
CA TYR A 86 -17.06 -17.21 -11.90
C TYR A 86 -17.64 -15.81 -12.13
N THR A 87 -18.32 -15.25 -11.12
CA THR A 87 -18.76 -13.85 -11.13
C THR A 87 -17.97 -13.05 -10.10
N ALA A 88 -17.22 -12.05 -10.56
CA ALA A 88 -16.39 -11.23 -9.70
C ALA A 88 -17.26 -10.34 -8.79
N ALA A 89 -17.13 -10.49 -7.47
CA ALA A 89 -17.90 -9.69 -6.51
C ALA A 89 -17.39 -8.25 -6.33
N ALA A 90 -16.14 -7.99 -6.72
CA ALA A 90 -15.46 -6.71 -6.62
C ALA A 90 -14.52 -6.54 -7.83
N ASP A 91 -13.98 -5.34 -8.02
CA ASP A 91 -12.80 -5.16 -8.86
C ASP A 91 -11.62 -5.91 -8.23
N GLY A 92 -10.58 -6.26 -9.00
CA GLY A 92 -9.35 -6.82 -8.45
C GLY A 92 -8.62 -7.77 -9.38
N GLN A 93 -7.78 -8.62 -8.78
CA GLN A 93 -7.10 -9.70 -9.46
C GLN A 93 -7.65 -11.04 -8.95
N ALA A 94 -8.21 -11.83 -9.86
CA ALA A 94 -8.55 -13.22 -9.61
C ALA A 94 -7.33 -14.08 -9.96
N THR A 95 -7.09 -15.10 -9.15
CA THR A 95 -6.06 -16.11 -9.36
C THR A 95 -6.70 -17.47 -9.18
N VAL A 96 -6.58 -18.32 -10.18
CA VAL A 96 -6.98 -19.72 -10.10
C VAL A 96 -5.74 -20.58 -10.10
N THR A 97 -5.72 -21.58 -9.22
CA THR A 97 -4.69 -22.62 -9.17
C THR A 97 -5.35 -23.97 -9.35
N LEU A 98 -4.88 -24.70 -10.36
CA LEU A 98 -5.19 -26.08 -10.67
C LEU A 98 -4.11 -26.99 -10.05
N SER A 99 -4.52 -28.09 -9.45
CA SER A 99 -3.61 -29.11 -8.95
C SER A 99 -4.13 -30.50 -9.24
N MET A 100 -3.48 -31.17 -10.18
CA MET A 100 -3.72 -32.59 -10.48
C MET A 100 -3.42 -33.46 -9.26
N GLN A 101 -4.19 -34.54 -9.11
CA GLN A 101 -4.10 -35.47 -8.00
C GLN A 101 -3.55 -36.81 -8.48
N PRO A 102 -2.58 -37.41 -7.78
CA PRO A 102 -2.12 -38.76 -8.10
C PRO A 102 -3.26 -39.76 -7.96
N ASP A 103 -3.58 -40.47 -9.02
CA ASP A 103 -4.66 -41.47 -9.04
C ASP A 103 -4.11 -42.91 -9.24
N GLU A 104 -2.93 -43.04 -9.84
CA GLU A 104 -2.23 -44.31 -9.99
C GLU A 104 -1.17 -44.59 -8.91
N LEU A 105 -0.87 -45.87 -8.71
CA LEU A 105 0.14 -46.30 -7.74
C LEU A 105 1.55 -45.80 -8.08
N ILE A 106 1.85 -45.57 -9.36
CA ILE A 106 3.16 -45.03 -9.79
C ILE A 106 3.26 -43.54 -9.48
N GLU A 107 2.17 -42.80 -9.61
CA GLU A 107 2.09 -41.35 -9.40
C GLU A 107 2.22 -40.95 -7.94
N LEU A 108 1.81 -41.84 -7.02
CA LEU A 108 2.13 -41.72 -5.60
C LEU A 108 3.64 -41.60 -5.32
N LEU A 109 4.50 -42.00 -6.26
CA LEU A 109 5.96 -41.89 -6.17
C LEU A 109 6.54 -40.85 -7.14
N THR A 110 5.93 -40.62 -8.31
CA THR A 110 6.46 -39.73 -9.36
C THR A 110 5.78 -38.37 -9.46
N GLY A 111 4.63 -38.18 -8.80
CA GLY A 111 3.67 -37.11 -9.10
C GLY A 111 2.70 -37.52 -10.21
N PRO A 112 1.59 -36.77 -10.41
CA PRO A 112 0.67 -36.99 -11.52
C PRO A 112 1.44 -36.92 -12.85
N LEU A 113 1.11 -37.83 -13.76
CA LEU A 113 1.73 -37.93 -15.08
C LEU A 113 0.87 -37.33 -16.18
N ASP A 114 -0.42 -37.14 -15.91
CA ASP A 114 -1.36 -36.42 -16.76
C ASP A 114 -0.99 -34.93 -16.84
N ASP A 115 -1.42 -34.29 -17.92
CA ASP A 115 -1.17 -32.88 -18.19
C ASP A 115 -2.51 -32.15 -18.44
N LEU A 116 -3.05 -31.56 -17.37
CA LEU A 116 -4.24 -30.72 -17.44
C LEU A 116 -3.88 -29.24 -17.42
N ASP A 117 -4.44 -28.49 -18.36
CA ASP A 117 -4.17 -27.08 -18.58
C ASP A 117 -5.37 -26.19 -18.18
N LEU A 118 -5.09 -24.90 -17.96
CA LEU A 118 -6.06 -23.95 -17.41
C LEU A 118 -6.28 -22.77 -18.35
N PHE A 119 -7.53 -22.51 -18.73
CA PHE A 119 -7.91 -21.41 -19.62
C PHE A 119 -8.95 -20.49 -18.99
N ILE A 120 -8.78 -19.18 -19.21
CA ILE A 120 -9.68 -18.14 -18.70
C ILE A 120 -10.34 -17.43 -19.87
N LEU A 121 -11.67 -17.49 -19.92
CA LEU A 121 -12.47 -16.90 -20.98
C LEU A 121 -13.27 -15.71 -20.44
N ASP A 122 -13.26 -14.61 -21.20
CA ASP A 122 -14.15 -13.47 -20.94
C ASP A 122 -15.56 -13.83 -21.44
N ALA A 123 -16.51 -14.01 -20.51
CA ALA A 123 -17.87 -14.42 -20.87
C ALA A 123 -18.60 -13.36 -21.72
N SER A 124 -18.12 -12.10 -21.75
CA SER A 124 -18.66 -11.07 -22.65
C SER A 124 -18.33 -11.32 -24.12
N LEU A 125 -17.32 -12.15 -24.40
CA LEU A 125 -16.91 -12.59 -25.73
C LEU A 125 -17.51 -13.95 -26.12
N GLY A 126 -18.20 -14.62 -25.18
CA GLY A 126 -18.79 -15.95 -25.35
C GLY A 126 -18.03 -17.05 -24.59
N CYS A 127 -18.41 -18.31 -24.83
CA CYS A 127 -17.80 -19.51 -24.23
C CYS A 127 -17.13 -20.36 -25.33
N GLY A 128 -16.27 -19.77 -26.15
CA GLY A 128 -15.58 -20.49 -27.23
C GLY A 128 -14.10 -20.15 -27.25
N SER A 129 -13.32 -20.87 -28.05
CA SER A 129 -11.85 -20.75 -28.09
C SER A 129 -11.31 -19.33 -28.20
N SER A 130 -11.99 -18.48 -28.99
CA SER A 130 -11.60 -17.08 -29.21
C SER A 130 -11.87 -16.14 -28.04
N ALA A 131 -12.65 -16.58 -27.04
CA ALA A 131 -12.93 -15.81 -25.83
C ALA A 131 -11.81 -15.95 -24.78
N CYS A 132 -10.83 -16.83 -25.01
CA CYS A 132 -9.74 -17.03 -24.07
C CYS A 132 -8.82 -15.81 -24.02
N VAL A 133 -8.61 -15.29 -22.81
CA VAL A 133 -7.80 -14.11 -22.53
C VAL A 133 -6.53 -14.42 -21.74
N ALA A 134 -6.44 -15.57 -21.09
CA ALA A 134 -5.27 -16.01 -20.35
C ALA A 134 -5.26 -17.55 -20.23
N SER A 135 -4.07 -18.14 -20.14
CA SER A 135 -3.90 -19.58 -19.96
C SER A 135 -2.69 -19.89 -19.10
N GLY A 136 -2.68 -21.11 -18.55
CA GLY A 136 -1.55 -21.80 -17.96
C GLY A 136 -1.47 -23.16 -18.64
N VAL A 137 -0.35 -23.42 -19.30
CA VAL A 137 -0.11 -24.60 -20.15
C VAL A 137 1.21 -25.28 -19.79
N THR A 138 1.36 -25.63 -18.51
CA THR A 138 2.59 -26.22 -17.99
C THR A 138 2.41 -27.70 -17.79
N SER A 139 3.48 -28.49 -17.90
CA SER A 139 3.46 -29.95 -17.76
C SER A 139 3.17 -30.45 -16.32
N GLY A 140 2.28 -29.80 -15.58
CA GLY A 140 2.13 -29.89 -14.13
C GLY A 140 1.08 -28.90 -13.63
N ASN A 141 1.04 -28.64 -12.33
CA ASN A 141 0.04 -27.74 -11.76
C ASN A 141 0.08 -26.32 -12.36
N ASP A 142 -1.06 -25.86 -12.88
CA ASP A 142 -1.19 -24.54 -13.45
C ASP A 142 -1.74 -23.47 -12.52
N THR A 143 -1.33 -22.22 -12.76
CA THR A 143 -1.84 -21.06 -12.04
C THR A 143 -1.96 -19.86 -12.96
N VAL A 144 -3.18 -19.34 -13.08
CA VAL A 144 -3.48 -18.19 -13.95
C VAL A 144 -4.05 -17.05 -13.11
N SER A 145 -3.54 -15.84 -13.34
CA SER A 145 -4.04 -14.61 -12.71
C SER A 145 -4.48 -13.59 -13.76
N TRP A 146 -5.65 -12.98 -13.55
CA TRP A 146 -6.20 -11.97 -14.44
C TRP A 146 -6.95 -10.90 -13.67
N ASN A 147 -7.09 -9.72 -14.28
CA ASN A 147 -7.81 -8.61 -13.68
C ASN A 147 -9.30 -8.73 -13.96
N VAL A 148 -10.13 -8.45 -12.95
CA VAL A 148 -11.59 -8.52 -13.01
C VAL A 148 -12.21 -7.20 -12.56
N THR A 149 -13.41 -6.93 -13.06
CA THR A 149 -14.26 -5.81 -12.64
C THR A 149 -15.49 -6.37 -11.90
N ALA A 150 -16.00 -5.66 -10.90
CA ALA A 150 -17.18 -6.07 -10.15
C ALA A 150 -18.36 -6.36 -11.09
N GLY A 151 -18.95 -7.54 -10.96
CA GLY A 151 -20.05 -8.03 -11.78
C GLY A 151 -19.63 -8.65 -13.13
N SER A 152 -18.34 -8.64 -13.49
CA SER A 152 -17.86 -9.38 -14.67
C SER A 152 -17.99 -10.88 -14.46
N ILE A 153 -18.33 -11.60 -15.53
CA ILE A 153 -18.50 -13.05 -15.56
C ILE A 153 -17.35 -13.64 -16.38
N TRP A 154 -16.78 -14.73 -15.90
CA TRP A 154 -15.64 -15.43 -16.49
C TRP A 154 -15.93 -16.92 -16.53
N TYR A 155 -15.44 -17.59 -17.57
CA TYR A 155 -15.35 -19.04 -17.56
C TYR A 155 -13.92 -19.46 -17.26
N VAL A 156 -13.79 -20.46 -16.39
CA VAL A 156 -12.52 -21.08 -16.02
C VAL A 156 -12.60 -22.51 -16.53
N VAL A 157 -11.77 -22.84 -17.51
CA VAL A 157 -11.78 -24.12 -18.20
C VAL A 157 -10.56 -24.90 -17.76
N VAL A 158 -10.78 -26.14 -17.36
CA VAL A 158 -9.73 -27.15 -17.18
C VAL A 158 -9.83 -28.08 -18.37
N ASP A 159 -8.73 -28.30 -19.08
CA ASP A 159 -8.66 -29.03 -20.34
C ASP A 159 -7.51 -30.04 -20.30
N GLY A 160 -7.55 -31.08 -21.15
CA GLY A 160 -6.53 -32.12 -21.23
C GLY A 160 -5.58 -31.96 -22.41
N PHE A 161 -4.28 -32.00 -22.16
CA PHE A 161 -3.28 -32.00 -23.22
C PHE A 161 -3.18 -33.37 -23.90
N GLU A 162 -3.14 -33.43 -25.24
CA GLU A 162 -3.03 -34.67 -26.03
C GLU A 162 -4.06 -35.78 -25.68
N GLY A 163 -5.23 -35.39 -25.15
CA GLY A 163 -6.28 -36.33 -24.75
C GLY A 163 -6.26 -36.72 -23.27
N ASP A 164 -5.42 -36.08 -22.45
CA ASP A 164 -5.24 -36.45 -21.04
C ASP A 164 -6.48 -36.14 -20.16
N THR A 165 -6.63 -36.95 -19.12
CA THR A 165 -7.78 -36.93 -18.21
C THR A 165 -7.24 -37.12 -16.80
N SER A 166 -7.68 -36.32 -15.82
CA SER A 166 -7.17 -36.46 -14.46
C SER A 166 -8.12 -35.94 -13.40
N ASP A 167 -8.07 -36.56 -12.22
CA ASP A 167 -8.63 -35.99 -11.00
C ASP A 167 -7.82 -34.75 -10.61
N TYR A 168 -8.50 -33.64 -10.30
CA TYR A 168 -7.87 -32.40 -9.88
C TYR A 168 -8.55 -31.74 -8.69
N THR A 169 -7.82 -30.79 -8.10
CA THR A 169 -8.37 -29.77 -7.21
C THR A 169 -8.15 -28.40 -7.83
N ILE A 170 -9.14 -27.53 -7.68
CA ILE A 170 -9.08 -26.16 -8.19
C ILE A 170 -9.38 -25.19 -7.06
N THR A 171 -8.63 -24.10 -6.98
CA THR A 171 -8.84 -23.05 -5.98
C THR A 171 -8.95 -21.71 -6.68
N LEU A 172 -9.89 -20.85 -6.23
CA LEU A 172 -10.04 -19.50 -6.75
C LEU A 172 -9.81 -18.51 -5.62
N ASN A 173 -8.72 -17.76 -5.72
CA ASN A 173 -8.46 -16.61 -4.86
C ASN A 173 -8.83 -15.32 -5.59
N HIS A 174 -9.43 -14.37 -4.88
CA HIS A 174 -9.72 -13.04 -5.43
C HIS A 174 -9.20 -11.99 -4.47
N LEU A 175 -8.11 -11.36 -4.89
CA LEU A 175 -7.57 -10.20 -4.21
C LEU A 175 -8.30 -8.98 -4.77
N ALA A 176 -9.31 -8.51 -4.05
CA ALA A 176 -9.82 -7.17 -4.26
C ALA A 176 -8.63 -6.20 -4.19
N PRO A 177 -8.57 -5.12 -5.01
CA PRO A 177 -7.55 -4.12 -4.82
C PRO A 177 -7.69 -3.70 -3.36
N SER A 178 -6.57 -3.71 -2.62
CA SER A 178 -6.53 -3.07 -1.32
C SER A 178 -7.23 -1.74 -1.51
N ALA A 179 -8.30 -1.49 -0.74
CA ALA A 179 -9.03 -0.23 -0.82
C ALA A 179 -7.97 0.89 -0.92
N PRO A 180 -8.09 1.83 -1.88
CA PRO A 180 -7.11 2.90 -2.01
C PRO A 180 -6.86 3.44 -0.60
N PRO A 181 -5.59 3.62 -0.17
CA PRO A 181 -5.28 4.01 1.19
C PRO A 181 -6.20 5.16 1.54
N VAL A 182 -7.02 4.95 2.57
CA VAL A 182 -7.91 5.99 3.04
C VAL A 182 -6.95 7.05 3.53
N VAL A 183 -6.73 8.09 2.72
CA VAL A 183 -5.99 9.28 3.15
C VAL A 183 -6.92 9.95 4.15
N LEU A 184 -6.82 9.49 5.40
CA LEU A 184 -7.41 10.19 6.53
C LEU A 184 -6.58 11.45 6.67
N THR A 185 -7.22 12.61 6.71
CA THR A 185 -6.52 13.85 7.08
C THR A 185 -6.23 13.78 8.57
N GLU A 186 -4.99 14.06 8.96
CA GLU A 186 -4.56 14.13 10.35
C GLU A 186 -5.47 15.06 11.19
N VAL A 187 -5.86 14.63 12.39
CA VAL A 187 -6.62 15.44 13.35
C VAL A 187 -5.63 16.15 14.26
N CYS A 188 -5.09 17.25 13.77
CA CYS A 188 -4.11 18.05 14.49
C CYS A 188 -4.53 18.33 15.96
N GLY A 189 -3.63 18.04 16.91
CA GLY A 189 -3.83 18.22 18.36
C GLY A 189 -4.51 17.05 19.07
N SER A 190 -4.66 15.90 18.41
CA SER A 190 -5.25 14.67 18.97
C SER A 190 -4.22 13.82 19.73
N GLY A 191 -2.94 13.93 19.39
CA GLY A 191 -1.86 13.07 19.89
C GLY A 191 -1.87 11.66 19.29
N ALA A 192 -2.56 11.43 18.17
CA ALA A 192 -2.62 10.15 17.47
C ALA A 192 -2.32 10.35 15.99
N ASP A 193 -1.56 9.40 15.41
CA ASP A 193 -1.29 9.30 13.99
C ASP A 193 -2.54 8.72 13.30
N GLU A 194 -3.40 9.58 12.75
CA GLU A 194 -4.66 9.17 12.15
C GLU A 194 -4.51 8.64 10.73
N ASP A 195 -3.49 9.07 9.99
CA ASP A 195 -3.26 8.70 8.60
C ASP A 195 -2.27 7.51 8.44
N GLY A 196 -1.57 7.17 9.52
CA GLY A 196 -0.69 6.03 9.66
C GLY A 196 0.69 6.23 9.03
N ASP A 197 1.10 7.47 8.76
CA ASP A 197 2.39 7.78 8.13
C ASP A 197 3.56 7.85 9.14
N GLY A 198 3.24 7.81 10.44
CA GLY A 198 4.18 7.82 11.55
C GLY A 198 4.50 9.22 12.10
N LEU A 199 3.87 10.27 11.58
CA LEU A 199 3.89 11.62 12.12
C LEU A 199 2.62 11.85 12.96
N VAL A 200 2.69 12.80 13.89
CA VAL A 200 1.58 13.09 14.82
C VAL A 200 1.47 14.60 15.00
N ASP A 201 0.25 15.12 14.98
CA ASP A 201 -0.06 16.53 15.28
C ASP A 201 0.81 17.50 14.47
N CYS A 202 1.54 18.41 15.12
CA CYS A 202 2.29 19.47 14.43
C CYS A 202 3.60 18.99 13.80
N ASP A 203 4.02 17.75 14.08
CA ASP A 203 5.09 17.10 13.35
C ASP A 203 4.60 16.56 11.99
N ASP A 204 3.28 16.50 11.79
CA ASP A 204 2.63 16.07 10.56
C ASP A 204 2.53 17.19 9.51
N SER A 205 2.83 16.84 8.26
CA SER A 205 2.77 17.76 7.12
C SER A 205 1.36 18.21 6.76
N ASP A 206 0.34 17.38 7.03
CA ASP A 206 -1.07 17.71 6.85
C ASP A 206 -1.53 18.77 7.87
N CYS A 207 -0.82 18.89 9.00
CA CYS A 207 -1.08 19.89 10.03
C CYS A 207 -0.35 21.22 9.84
N ALA A 208 0.43 21.39 8.76
CA ALA A 208 1.23 22.59 8.52
C ALA A 208 0.44 23.91 8.54
N THR A 209 -0.86 23.86 8.21
CA THR A 209 -1.75 25.05 8.23
C THR A 209 -2.73 25.08 9.40
N ALA A 210 -2.70 24.07 10.27
CA ALA A 210 -3.57 24.02 11.43
C ALA A 210 -3.23 25.16 12.39
N VAL A 211 -4.24 25.90 12.85
CA VAL A 211 -4.06 27.08 13.71
C VAL A 211 -3.27 26.77 14.99
N GLN A 212 -3.38 25.55 15.53
CA GLN A 212 -2.63 25.11 16.71
C GLN A 212 -1.17 24.75 16.44
N CYS A 213 -0.81 24.55 15.17
CA CYS A 213 0.56 24.31 14.71
C CYS A 213 1.20 25.56 14.09
N GLN A 214 0.44 26.66 14.01
CA GLN A 214 0.96 27.98 13.70
C GLN A 214 1.52 28.59 14.98
N LEU A 215 2.83 28.47 15.17
CA LEU A 215 3.48 29.12 16.31
C LEU A 215 3.47 30.65 16.14
N PRO A 216 3.30 31.42 17.23
CA PRO A 216 3.35 32.88 17.16
C PRO A 216 4.72 33.41 16.75
N SER A 217 4.82 34.27 15.72
CA SER A 217 6.11 34.85 15.28
C SER A 217 6.74 35.87 16.24
N THR A 218 6.28 35.95 17.49
CA THR A 218 6.71 36.93 18.49
C THR A 218 6.96 36.27 19.82
N CYS A 219 8.12 36.56 20.40
CA CYS A 219 8.49 36.05 21.72
C CYS A 219 8.10 37.03 22.84
N ASN A 220 8.24 36.59 24.09
CA ASN A 220 7.98 37.43 25.27
C ASN A 220 9.22 37.50 26.15
N ALA A 221 9.78 38.70 26.33
CA ALA A 221 10.91 38.90 27.22
C ALA A 221 10.49 38.78 28.69
N VAL A 222 11.18 37.92 29.44
CA VAL A 222 10.82 37.57 30.83
C VAL A 222 11.75 38.22 31.84
N TRP A 223 12.99 38.50 31.44
CA TRP A 223 14.03 39.05 32.29
C TRP A 223 14.83 40.12 31.55
N SER A 224 15.37 41.11 32.27
CA SER A 224 16.21 42.15 31.67
C SER A 224 17.67 41.94 32.07
N LEU A 225 18.58 42.04 31.10
CA LEU A 225 20.02 42.03 31.31
C LEU A 225 20.64 43.37 30.88
N SER A 226 21.68 43.77 31.60
CA SER A 226 22.51 44.94 31.28
C SER A 226 23.95 44.52 31.02
N CYS A 227 24.76 45.46 30.50
CA CYS A 227 26.20 45.25 30.33
C CYS A 227 26.88 44.82 31.64
N GLY A 228 27.62 43.71 31.59
CA GLY A 228 28.35 43.13 32.71
C GLY A 228 27.50 42.22 33.62
N GLU A 229 26.23 41.98 33.28
CA GLU A 229 25.36 41.07 34.02
C GLU A 229 25.40 39.65 33.44
N SER A 230 25.02 38.70 34.28
CA SER A 230 24.87 37.30 33.93
C SER A 230 23.63 36.70 34.60
N ASP A 231 23.16 35.58 34.07
CA ASP A 231 22.05 34.80 34.60
C ASP A 231 22.28 33.29 34.39
N SER A 232 21.65 32.47 35.22
CA SER A 232 21.69 31.00 35.13
C SER A 232 20.26 30.49 35.01
N TRP A 233 19.89 29.99 33.84
CA TRP A 233 18.51 29.59 33.55
C TRP A 233 18.42 28.36 32.63
N SER A 234 17.26 28.13 32.03
CA SER A 234 16.99 27.01 31.13
C SER A 234 16.02 27.45 30.04
N ASN A 235 16.22 27.00 28.80
CA ASN A 235 15.36 27.40 27.69
C ASN A 235 13.97 26.75 27.77
N ASP A 236 13.78 25.74 28.63
CA ASP A 236 12.49 25.14 29.02
C ASP A 236 12.01 25.56 30.43
N GLY A 237 12.63 26.58 31.02
CA GLY A 237 12.32 27.09 32.35
C GLY A 237 10.98 27.81 32.43
N VAL A 238 10.59 28.22 33.64
CA VAL A 238 9.39 29.04 33.83
C VAL A 238 9.55 30.36 33.06
N GLY A 239 8.59 30.65 32.19
CA GLY A 239 8.58 31.86 31.35
C GLY A 239 9.04 31.61 29.91
N SER A 240 9.66 30.47 29.63
CA SER A 240 9.96 30.06 28.26
C SER A 240 8.69 29.90 27.42
N THR A 241 8.83 30.14 26.14
CA THR A 241 7.78 29.96 25.13
C THR A 241 8.22 28.91 24.10
N GLN A 242 7.29 28.52 23.24
CA GLN A 242 7.57 27.76 22.01
C GLN A 242 6.87 28.52 20.89
N ALA A 243 7.31 29.74 20.63
CA ALA A 243 6.65 30.67 19.72
C ALA A 243 7.41 30.80 18.40
N ILE A 244 8.74 30.84 18.46
CA ILE A 244 9.57 31.02 17.27
C ILE A 244 10.32 29.72 17.03
N SER A 245 10.34 29.24 15.78
CA SER A 245 11.17 28.09 15.39
C SER A 245 12.17 28.38 14.29
N SER A 246 12.20 29.63 13.83
CA SER A 246 13.12 30.11 12.81
C SER A 246 13.32 31.61 12.93
N TYR A 247 14.54 32.09 12.69
CA TYR A 247 14.89 33.51 12.77
C TYR A 247 15.38 34.01 11.41
N SER A 248 14.99 35.23 11.00
CA SER A 248 15.28 35.74 9.63
C SER A 248 16.77 35.85 9.27
N CYS A 249 17.63 35.91 10.28
CA CYS A 249 19.08 36.01 10.17
C CYS A 249 19.76 34.64 9.95
N SER A 250 19.08 33.52 10.18
CA SER A 250 19.66 32.17 10.20
C SER A 250 18.83 31.14 9.44
N GLY A 251 19.47 30.05 9.01
CA GLY A 251 18.81 28.87 8.46
C GLY A 251 18.79 27.68 9.44
N TRP A 252 19.12 27.91 10.71
CA TRP A 252 19.17 26.87 11.74
C TRP A 252 17.76 26.48 12.19
N ASN A 253 17.58 25.21 12.53
CA ASN A 253 16.32 24.69 13.07
C ASN A 253 16.26 25.02 14.56
N ALA A 254 15.59 26.11 14.93
CA ALA A 254 15.41 26.53 16.31
C ALA A 254 14.07 26.03 16.87
N SER A 255 13.68 24.78 16.59
CA SER A 255 12.40 24.21 17.02
C SER A 255 12.33 23.85 18.52
N GLY A 256 13.37 24.16 19.30
CA GLY A 256 13.33 24.05 20.75
C GLY A 256 12.56 25.20 21.39
N PRO A 257 12.26 25.11 22.69
CA PRO A 257 11.66 26.21 23.41
C PRO A 257 12.64 27.38 23.53
N GLU A 258 12.13 28.61 23.46
CA GLU A 258 12.93 29.82 23.58
C GLU A 258 12.71 30.54 24.92
N TYR A 259 13.81 31.01 25.51
CA TYR A 259 13.79 31.94 26.64
C TYR A 259 14.39 33.28 26.22
N THR A 260 13.67 34.37 26.51
CA THR A 260 14.01 35.70 26.00
C THR A 260 14.37 36.67 27.11
N TYR A 261 15.51 37.32 26.92
CA TYR A 261 15.96 38.47 27.71
C TYR A 261 15.73 39.77 26.96
N GLU A 262 15.32 40.82 27.67
CA GLU A 262 15.39 42.20 27.21
C GLU A 262 16.77 42.78 27.56
N PHE A 263 17.40 43.45 26.60
CA PHE A 263 18.66 44.16 26.80
C PHE A 263 18.51 45.61 26.35
N ILE A 264 18.79 46.55 27.25
CA ILE A 264 18.81 47.98 26.94
C ILE A 264 20.25 48.46 26.95
N ALA A 265 20.74 48.90 25.80
CA ALA A 265 22.14 49.30 25.66
C ALA A 265 22.40 50.62 26.41
N SER A 266 23.24 50.58 27.45
CA SER A 266 23.59 51.79 28.22
C SER A 266 24.56 52.73 27.48
N ALA A 267 25.30 52.21 26.49
CA ALA A 267 26.23 52.94 25.64
C ALA A 267 26.25 52.31 24.23
N SER A 268 26.65 53.09 23.22
CA SER A 268 26.89 52.56 21.88
C SER A 268 28.24 51.87 21.83
N GLY A 269 28.30 50.66 21.27
CA GLY A 269 29.52 49.85 21.26
C GLY A 269 29.27 48.43 20.81
N ASN A 270 30.31 47.59 20.88
CA ASN A 270 30.16 46.17 20.60
C ASN A 270 29.70 45.45 21.88
N VAL A 271 28.70 44.59 21.74
CA VAL A 271 28.19 43.76 22.82
C VAL A 271 28.45 42.30 22.46
N ASP A 272 29.04 41.57 23.40
CA ASP A 272 29.34 40.15 23.29
C ASP A 272 28.47 39.39 24.30
N VAL A 273 27.67 38.46 23.81
CA VAL A 273 26.81 37.59 24.64
C VAL A 273 27.31 36.17 24.50
N THR A 274 27.54 35.49 25.63
CA THR A 274 28.11 34.13 25.65
C THR A 274 27.27 33.20 26.52
N LEU A 275 27.06 31.98 26.03
CA LEU A 275 26.48 30.86 26.78
C LEU A 275 27.59 29.93 27.29
N SER A 276 27.42 29.45 28.52
CA SER A 276 28.23 28.40 29.12
C SER A 276 27.34 27.45 29.94
N GLY A 277 27.94 26.43 30.57
CA GLY A 277 27.16 25.49 31.39
C GLY A 277 26.22 24.55 30.62
N LEU A 278 26.34 24.46 29.29
CA LEU A 278 25.38 23.78 28.39
C LEU A 278 25.33 22.25 28.51
N ASN A 279 26.33 21.62 29.14
CA ASN A 279 26.36 20.17 29.40
C ASN A 279 26.10 19.26 28.17
N GLY A 280 26.46 19.72 26.96
CA GLY A 280 26.28 18.98 25.71
C GLY A 280 24.91 19.17 25.04
N VAL A 281 24.07 20.07 25.56
CA VAL A 281 22.85 20.54 24.90
C VAL A 281 23.21 21.57 23.84
N ASP A 282 22.54 21.49 22.69
CA ASP A 282 22.75 22.37 21.54
C ASP A 282 21.78 23.55 21.63
N LEU A 283 22.20 24.61 22.34
CA LEU A 283 21.46 25.87 22.45
C LEU A 283 22.19 26.96 21.68
N ASP A 284 21.40 27.81 21.02
CA ASP A 284 21.84 28.88 20.15
C ASP A 284 21.39 30.26 20.68
N LEU A 285 22.14 31.29 20.32
CA LEU A 285 21.84 32.69 20.61
C LEU A 285 21.34 33.42 19.37
N PHE A 286 20.24 34.15 19.52
CA PHE A 286 19.72 35.09 18.54
C PHE A 286 19.58 36.48 19.16
N VAL A 287 19.90 37.51 18.39
CA VAL A 287 19.74 38.92 18.77
C VAL A 287 18.70 39.53 17.84
N LEU A 288 17.62 40.04 18.42
CA LEU A 288 16.53 40.68 17.69
C LEU A 288 16.54 42.17 17.98
N ASP A 289 16.44 42.98 16.94
CA ASP A 289 16.25 44.43 17.06
C ASP A 289 14.89 44.73 17.71
N GLY A 290 14.96 45.32 18.91
CA GLY A 290 13.81 45.66 19.75
C GLY A 290 13.37 47.11 19.61
N SER A 291 13.90 47.90 18.66
CA SER A 291 13.52 49.30 18.45
C SER A 291 12.03 49.51 18.16
N SER A 292 11.35 48.48 17.64
CA SER A 292 9.89 48.45 17.45
C SER A 292 9.09 48.21 18.75
N GLY A 293 9.77 47.83 19.84
CA GLY A 293 9.18 47.38 21.11
C GLY A 293 8.59 45.97 21.07
N VAL A 294 8.76 45.23 19.97
CA VAL A 294 8.20 43.89 19.79
C VAL A 294 9.34 42.91 19.50
N CYS A 295 9.42 41.84 20.27
CA CYS A 295 10.25 40.70 19.90
C CYS A 295 9.58 39.96 18.74
N ASN A 296 10.15 40.00 17.55
CA ASN A 296 9.64 39.31 16.37
C ASN A 296 10.79 38.62 15.63
N GLU A 297 10.55 37.38 15.19
CA GLU A 297 11.54 36.56 14.47
C GLU A 297 12.14 37.25 13.23
N SER A 298 11.39 38.15 12.59
CA SER A 298 11.82 38.89 11.40
C SER A 298 12.89 39.95 11.72
N ASN A 299 12.96 40.39 12.97
CA ASN A 299 13.89 41.43 13.43
C ASN A 299 15.25 40.88 13.87
N CYS A 300 15.52 39.59 13.64
CA CYS A 300 16.82 39.04 13.97
C CYS A 300 17.93 39.78 13.21
N SER A 301 18.88 40.36 13.95
CA SER A 301 20.03 41.07 13.40
C SER A 301 21.27 40.19 13.37
N ASP A 302 21.48 39.40 14.41
CA ASP A 302 22.70 38.62 14.62
C ASP A 302 22.38 37.30 15.34
N PHE A 303 23.22 36.29 15.15
CA PHE A 303 23.07 35.00 15.81
C PHE A 303 24.43 34.31 15.97
N GLY A 304 24.48 33.30 16.82
CA GLY A 304 25.66 32.47 17.01
C GLY A 304 25.35 31.23 17.84
N ASN A 305 26.28 30.27 17.84
CA ASN A 305 26.12 29.00 18.55
C ASN A 305 26.16 29.24 20.08
N ASN A 306 27.36 29.29 20.65
CA ASN A 306 27.54 29.55 22.09
C ASN A 306 27.88 31.01 22.39
N SER A 307 28.00 31.86 21.37
CA SER A 307 28.31 33.28 21.53
C SER A 307 27.90 34.08 20.30
N VAL A 308 27.44 35.31 20.50
CA VAL A 308 27.12 36.28 19.45
C VAL A 308 27.69 37.65 19.80
N SER A 309 28.18 38.36 18.79
CA SER A 309 28.69 39.73 18.91
C SER A 309 27.87 40.64 18.00
N PHE A 310 27.36 41.75 18.53
CA PHE A 310 26.57 42.72 17.76
C PHE A 310 26.89 44.16 18.14
N SER A 311 26.59 45.10 17.24
CA SER A 311 26.77 46.53 17.49
C SER A 311 25.49 47.13 18.08
N ALA A 312 25.57 47.59 19.33
CA ALA A 312 24.44 48.21 20.03
C ALA A 312 24.50 49.74 19.97
N VAL A 313 23.33 50.38 20.01
CA VAL A 313 23.18 51.85 20.08
C VAL A 313 22.64 52.25 21.45
N ALA A 314 23.27 53.22 22.10
CA ALA A 314 22.84 53.70 23.42
C ALA A 314 21.35 54.07 23.47
N GLY A 315 20.63 53.50 24.41
CA GLY A 315 19.21 53.73 24.65
C GLY A 315 18.26 52.84 23.83
N GLU A 316 18.77 52.07 22.86
CA GLU A 316 17.96 51.13 22.09
C GLU A 316 17.79 49.80 22.84
N THR A 317 16.66 49.14 22.58
CA THR A 317 16.31 47.82 23.12
C THR A 317 16.65 46.74 22.10
N TYR A 318 17.16 45.63 22.61
CA TYR A 318 17.40 44.39 21.88
C TYR A 318 16.80 43.23 22.68
N PHE A 319 16.44 42.15 21.99
CA PHE A 319 16.08 40.89 22.65
C PHE A 319 17.16 39.86 22.42
N LEU A 320 17.64 39.26 23.51
CA LEU A 320 18.59 38.15 23.47
C LEU A 320 17.79 36.87 23.70
N VAL A 321 17.69 36.04 22.67
CA VAL A 321 16.90 34.82 22.70
C VAL A 321 17.85 33.62 22.77
N VAL A 322 17.64 32.77 23.77
CA VAL A 322 18.30 31.46 23.88
C VAL A 322 17.30 30.41 23.45
N ASP A 323 17.64 29.66 22.40
CA ASP A 323 16.74 28.71 21.75
C ASP A 323 17.45 27.36 21.52
N GLY A 324 16.68 26.29 21.34
CA GLY A 324 17.19 24.93 21.18
C GLY A 324 17.24 24.47 19.73
N PHE A 325 18.37 23.92 19.31
CA PHE A 325 18.47 23.28 17.99
C PHE A 325 17.63 21.99 17.94
N ALA A 326 16.77 21.88 16.94
CA ALA A 326 15.96 20.68 16.66
C ALA A 326 15.23 20.12 17.89
N GLY A 327 14.63 21.01 18.70
CA GLY A 327 13.87 20.62 19.90
C GLY A 327 14.70 20.50 21.18
N ALA A 328 15.99 20.87 21.15
CA ALA A 328 16.86 20.75 22.32
C ALA A 328 16.39 21.60 23.52
N THR A 329 16.49 21.02 24.72
CA THR A 329 16.17 21.70 25.99
C THR A 329 17.29 21.51 26.99
N GLY A 330 17.65 22.57 27.71
CA GLY A 330 18.65 22.47 28.77
C GLY A 330 18.98 23.77 29.47
N SER A 331 19.70 23.60 30.58
CA SER A 331 20.21 24.70 31.39
C SER A 331 21.43 25.37 30.77
N TYR A 332 21.58 26.66 31.00
CA TYR A 332 22.72 27.47 30.57
C TYR A 332 23.05 28.58 31.57
N ASP A 333 24.27 29.09 31.48
CA ASP A 333 24.69 30.35 32.07
C ASP A 333 24.92 31.36 30.93
N ILE A 334 24.28 32.52 30.98
CA ILE A 334 24.44 33.61 30.00
C ILE A 334 25.21 34.78 30.61
N GLU A 335 26.14 35.37 29.87
CA GLU A 335 26.92 36.55 30.28
C GLU A 335 26.93 37.60 29.16
N VAL A 336 26.74 38.87 29.52
CA VAL A 336 26.76 40.02 28.60
C VAL A 336 27.97 40.91 28.90
N SER A 337 28.88 41.05 27.93
CA SER A 337 30.04 41.93 28.00
C SER A 337 29.94 43.06 26.98
N CYS A 338 30.37 44.27 27.34
CA CYS A 338 30.30 45.45 26.49
C CYS A 338 31.68 46.11 26.36
N ASN A 339 32.07 46.41 25.12
CA ASN A 339 33.40 46.90 24.73
C ASN A 339 33.34 48.27 24.04
#